data_AF-A0A0D1ZHK3-F1
#
_entry.id   AF-A0A0D1ZHK3-F1
#
_cell.length_a   1.000
_cell.length_b   1.000
_cell.length_c   1.000
_cell.angle_alpha   90.00
_cell.angle_beta   90.00
_cell.angle_gamma   90.00
#
_symmetry.space_group_name_H-M   'P 1'
#
loop_
_entity.id
_entity.type
_entity.pdbx_description
1 polymer ?
#
loop_
_entity_poly.entity_id
_entity_poly.type
_entity_poly.pdbx_seq_one_letter_code
_entity_poly.pdbx_strand_id
1 'polypeptide(L)'
;MSFGFGVGDFLAIAQLLDETRKRFKGAPAGYNALADETRTLQIIVNDVKVQAEDDDLSASDKTDLYNALKSCENVLKELNATIDSLTELGVSKPTSKKLPQRMLQRLKWDPQQADRLRARLVSAIQLLDAVRQRLDR
;
A
#
# COMPACT_ATOMS: atom_id res chain seq x y z
N MET A 1 -15.11 -23.66 -0.85
CA MET A 1 -14.83 -22.79 -2.02
C MET A 1 -13.34 -22.54 -2.02
N SER A 2 -12.62 -23.07 -3.01
CA SER A 2 -11.17 -22.88 -3.13
C SER A 2 -10.94 -21.46 -3.62
N PHE A 3 -10.63 -20.53 -2.71
CA PHE A 3 -10.22 -19.19 -3.09
C PHE A 3 -8.92 -19.32 -3.89
N GLY A 4 -8.95 -18.89 -5.15
CA GLY A 4 -7.80 -18.84 -6.05
C GLY A 4 -6.82 -17.74 -5.67
N PHE A 5 -6.51 -17.63 -4.38
CA PHE A 5 -5.48 -16.74 -3.85
C PHE A 5 -4.12 -17.33 -4.18
N GLY A 6 -3.25 -16.53 -4.79
CA GLY A 6 -1.93 -16.99 -5.20
C GLY A 6 -0.96 -15.87 -5.50
N VAL A 7 0.18 -16.25 -6.09
CA VAL A 7 1.31 -15.36 -6.43
C VAL A 7 0.88 -14.09 -7.19
N GLY A 8 -0.17 -14.19 -8.01
CA GLY A 8 -0.73 -13.06 -8.76
C GLY A 8 -1.26 -11.92 -7.88
N ASP A 9 -1.85 -12.24 -6.73
CA ASP A 9 -2.38 -11.23 -5.80
C ASP A 9 -1.26 -10.44 -5.11
N PHE A 10 -0.18 -11.12 -4.74
CA PHE A 10 1.03 -10.48 -4.24
C PHE A 10 1.65 -9.55 -5.27
N LEU A 11 1.71 -9.97 -6.54
CA LEU A 11 2.21 -9.14 -7.62
C LEU A 11 1.36 -7.87 -7.80
N ALA A 12 0.04 -7.99 -7.75
CA ALA A 12 -0.86 -6.85 -7.87
C ALA A 12 -0.62 -5.81 -6.77
N ILE A 13 -0.43 -6.26 -5.53
CA ILE A 13 -0.15 -5.37 -4.39
C ILE A 13 1.25 -4.77 -4.48
N ALA A 14 2.25 -5.56 -4.89
CA ALA A 14 3.61 -5.06 -5.12
C ALA A 14 3.63 -3.97 -6.21
N GLN A 15 2.87 -4.14 -7.29
CA GLN A 15 2.71 -3.12 -8.33
C GLN A 15 2.04 -1.85 -7.77
N LEU A 16 0.97 -2.00 -7.00
CA LEU A 16 0.30 -0.87 -6.36
C LEU A 16 1.24 -0.11 -5.41
N LEU A 17 2.07 -0.83 -4.66
CA LEU A 17 3.10 -0.24 -3.79
C LEU A 17 4.14 0.55 -4.58
N ASP A 18 4.64 -0.01 -5.68
CA ASP A 18 5.60 0.69 -6.54
C ASP A 18 5.02 1.95 -7.17
N GLU A 19 3.76 1.92 -7.59
CA GLU A 19 3.08 3.12 -8.08
C GLU A 19 2.91 4.17 -6.99
N THR A 20 2.46 3.76 -5.81
CA THR A 20 2.29 4.64 -4.64
C THR A 20 3.62 5.28 -4.24
N ARG A 21 4.70 4.49 -4.19
CA ARG A 21 6.05 4.96 -3.87
C ARG A 21 6.58 5.97 -4.88
N LYS A 22 6.28 5.81 -6.17
CA LYS A 22 6.64 6.79 -7.21
C LYS A 22 5.92 8.12 -7.03
N ARG A 23 4.69 8.11 -6.47
CA ARG A 23 3.94 9.34 -6.15
C ARG A 23 4.54 10.08 -4.95
N PHE A 24 5.13 9.35 -3.99
CA PHE A 24 5.86 9.98 -2.88
C PHE A 24 7.18 10.66 -3.27
N LYS A 25 7.76 10.35 -4.44
CA LYS A 25 8.94 11.06 -4.94
C LYS A 25 8.57 12.52 -5.24
N GLY A 26 8.80 13.42 -4.28
CA GLY A 26 8.39 14.81 -4.33
C GLY A 26 7.28 15.19 -3.35
N ALA A 27 6.86 14.29 -2.46
CA ALA A 27 6.01 14.68 -1.34
C ALA A 27 6.77 15.62 -0.36
N PRO A 28 6.08 16.52 0.35
CA PRO A 28 6.70 17.34 1.39
C PRO A 28 7.32 16.47 2.51
N ALA A 29 8.33 16.99 3.22
CA ALA A 29 9.06 16.26 4.26
C ALA A 29 8.15 15.70 5.39
N GLY A 30 7.00 16.35 5.64
CA GLY A 30 6.00 15.87 6.61
C GLY A 30 5.38 14.51 6.28
N TYR A 31 5.60 13.98 5.07
CA TYR A 31 5.04 12.72 4.59
C TYR A 31 6.08 11.61 4.43
N ASN A 32 7.34 11.87 4.84
CA ASN A 32 8.39 10.85 4.82
C ASN A 32 7.99 9.62 5.64
N ALA A 33 7.30 9.81 6.77
CA ALA A 33 6.80 8.72 7.58
C ALA A 33 5.87 7.78 6.79
N LEU A 34 4.94 8.32 5.99
CA LEU A 34 4.06 7.53 5.12
C LEU A 34 4.83 6.79 4.02
N ALA A 35 5.84 7.45 3.44
CA ALA A 35 6.71 6.83 2.45
C ALA A 35 7.53 5.67 3.06
N ASP A 36 7.98 5.83 4.30
CA ASP A 36 8.71 4.82 5.06
C ASP A 36 7.80 3.64 5.42
N GLU A 37 6.57 3.88 5.91
CA GLU A 37 5.60 2.80 6.15
C GLU A 37 5.27 2.04 4.85
N THR A 38 5.13 2.75 3.73
CA THR A 38 4.88 2.12 2.41
C THR A 38 6.05 1.25 1.99
N ARG A 39 7.29 1.67 2.30
CA ARG A 39 8.49 0.85 2.06
C ARG A 39 8.51 -0.38 2.97
N THR A 40 8.16 -0.24 4.24
CA THR A 40 8.04 -1.36 5.19
C THR A 40 7.03 -2.39 4.68
N LEU A 41 5.85 -1.93 4.22
CA LEU A 41 4.84 -2.81 3.64
C LEU A 41 5.37 -3.54 2.40
N GLN A 42 6.14 -2.88 1.53
CA GLN A 42 6.75 -3.52 0.36
C GLN A 42 7.72 -4.63 0.72
N ILE A 43 8.51 -4.46 1.78
CA ILE A 43 9.42 -5.50 2.28
C ILE A 43 8.60 -6.70 2.76
N ILE A 44 7.62 -6.48 3.64
CA ILE A 44 6.81 -7.56 4.21
C ILE A 44 6.03 -8.31 3.13
N VAL A 45 5.43 -7.61 2.16
CA VAL A 45 4.70 -8.26 1.06
C VAL A 45 5.62 -9.15 0.22
N ASN A 46 6.87 -8.74 -0.02
CA ASN A 46 7.83 -9.55 -0.75
C ASN A 46 8.28 -10.76 0.08
N ASP A 47 8.52 -10.59 1.38
CA ASP A 47 8.92 -11.69 2.27
C ASP A 47 7.82 -12.75 2.34
N VAL A 48 6.57 -12.34 2.56
CA VAL A 48 5.41 -13.25 2.57
C VAL A 48 5.22 -13.92 1.22
N LYS A 49 5.46 -13.21 0.11
CA LYS A 49 5.37 -13.79 -1.24
C LYS A 49 6.38 -14.94 -1.40
N VAL A 50 7.64 -14.75 -1.00
CA VAL A 50 8.67 -15.80 -1.09
C VAL A 50 8.27 -17.00 -0.24
N GLN A 51 7.84 -16.77 1.00
CA GLN A 51 7.37 -17.83 1.88
C GLN A 51 6.16 -18.58 1.33
N ALA A 52 5.19 -17.86 0.76
CA ALA A 52 4.00 -18.45 0.15
C ALA A 52 4.28 -19.22 -1.15
N GLU A 53 5.42 -18.97 -1.81
CA GLU A 53 5.90 -19.75 -2.96
C GLU A 53 6.59 -21.05 -2.52
N ASP A 54 7.27 -21.03 -1.36
CA ASP A 54 8.04 -22.16 -0.83
C ASP A 54 7.20 -23.13 0.03
N ASP A 55 6.16 -22.63 0.72
CA ASP A 55 5.37 -23.40 1.69
C ASP A 55 3.99 -23.85 1.14
N ASP A 56 3.60 -25.08 1.47
CA ASP A 56 2.28 -25.62 1.18
C ASP A 56 1.24 -25.07 2.18
N LEU A 57 0.85 -23.81 1.97
CA LEU A 57 -0.03 -23.05 2.87
C LEU A 57 -1.41 -23.71 3.03
N SER A 58 -1.89 -23.80 4.28
CA SER A 58 -3.24 -24.29 4.56
C SER A 58 -4.33 -23.36 3.99
N ALA A 59 -5.54 -23.87 3.81
CA ALA A 59 -6.65 -23.05 3.33
C ALA A 59 -7.01 -21.89 4.29
N SER A 60 -6.80 -22.09 5.60
CA SER A 60 -7.00 -21.04 6.60
C SER A 60 -5.97 -19.94 6.44
N ASP A 61 -4.70 -20.31 6.28
CA ASP A 61 -3.60 -19.35 6.15
C ASP A 61 -3.73 -18.52 4.87
N LYS A 62 -4.11 -19.16 3.76
CA LYS A 62 -4.40 -18.47 2.49
C LYS A 62 -5.53 -17.44 2.65
N THR A 63 -6.55 -17.76 3.46
CA THR A 63 -7.68 -16.86 3.71
C THR A 63 -7.26 -15.67 4.58
N ASP A 64 -6.47 -15.92 5.62
CA ASP A 64 -5.97 -14.86 6.51
C ASP A 64 -5.00 -13.92 5.77
N LEU A 65 -4.10 -14.48 4.95
CA LEU A 65 -3.21 -13.73 4.07
C LEU A 65 -4.00 -12.87 3.10
N TYR A 66 -5.00 -13.44 2.43
CA TYR A 66 -5.87 -12.70 1.53
C TYR A 66 -6.53 -11.51 2.23
N ASN A 67 -7.09 -11.71 3.43
CA ASN A 67 -7.76 -10.65 4.18
C ASN A 67 -6.79 -9.55 4.62
N ALA A 68 -5.60 -9.91 5.10
CA ALA A 68 -4.57 -8.95 5.50
C ALA A 68 -4.06 -8.12 4.31
N LEU A 69 -3.79 -8.79 3.18
CA LEU A 69 -3.37 -8.15 1.94
C LEU A 69 -4.47 -7.27 1.36
N LYS A 70 -5.73 -7.70 1.44
CA LYS A 70 -6.87 -6.89 1.01
C LYS A 70 -7.01 -5.61 1.83
N SER A 71 -6.79 -5.70 3.14
CA SER A 71 -6.73 -4.52 4.02
C SER A 71 -5.62 -3.56 3.58
N CYS A 72 -4.41 -4.07 3.30
CA CYS A 72 -3.30 -3.27 2.78
C CYS A 72 -3.64 -2.60 1.44
N GLU A 73 -4.21 -3.36 0.49
CA GLU A 73 -4.64 -2.85 -0.82
C GLU A 73 -5.65 -1.71 -0.67
N ASN A 74 -6.63 -1.85 0.22
CA ASN A 74 -7.65 -0.82 0.46
C ASN A 74 -7.04 0.48 1.00
N VAL A 75 -6.11 0.39 1.96
CA VAL A 75 -5.42 1.57 2.51
C VAL A 75 -4.58 2.25 1.43
N LEU A 76 -3.87 1.47 0.60
CA LEU A 76 -3.08 2.00 -0.52
C LEU A 76 -3.96 2.68 -1.59
N LYS A 77 -5.12 2.10 -1.91
CA LYS A 77 -6.09 2.73 -2.83
C LYS A 77 -6.62 4.04 -2.29
N GLU A 78 -6.95 4.10 -1.00
CA GLU A 78 -7.43 5.33 -0.37
C GLU A 78 -6.34 6.41 -0.30
N LEU A 79 -5.10 6.01 -0.03
CA LEU A 79 -3.94 6.89 -0.11
C LEU A 79 -3.76 7.45 -1.53
N ASN A 80 -3.86 6.60 -2.55
CA ASN A 80 -3.78 7.03 -3.94
C ASN A 80 -4.94 7.94 -4.35
N ALA A 81 -6.16 7.62 -3.93
CA ALA A 81 -7.34 8.47 -4.17
C ALA A 81 -7.21 9.83 -3.47
N THR A 82 -6.62 9.86 -2.27
CA THR A 82 -6.31 11.11 -1.56
C THR A 82 -5.33 11.95 -2.36
N ILE A 83 -4.24 11.34 -2.85
CA ILE A 83 -3.28 12.00 -3.76
C ILE A 83 -4.01 12.55 -4.99
N ASP A 84 -4.85 11.74 -5.62
CA ASP A 84 -5.55 12.10 -6.85
C ASP A 84 -6.53 13.27 -6.61
N SER A 85 -7.30 13.25 -5.52
CA SER A 85 -8.24 14.33 -5.16
C SER A 85 -7.54 15.67 -4.91
N LEU A 86 -6.38 15.65 -4.25
CA LEU A 86 -5.59 16.86 -4.06
C LEU A 86 -5.08 17.36 -5.42
N THR A 87 -4.71 16.46 -6.33
CA THR A 87 -4.22 16.86 -7.66
C THR A 87 -5.31 17.44 -8.57
N GLU A 88 -6.54 16.94 -8.48
CA GLU A 88 -7.69 17.49 -9.22
C GLU A 88 -8.08 18.89 -8.74
N LEU A 89 -8.05 19.13 -7.43
CA LEU A 89 -8.28 20.46 -6.85
C LEU A 89 -7.21 21.49 -7.27
N GLY A 90 -6.01 21.02 -7.64
CA GLY A 90 -4.91 21.86 -8.11
C GLY A 90 -4.92 22.16 -9.63
N VAL A 91 -5.72 21.45 -10.42
CA VAL A 91 -5.73 21.56 -11.88
C VAL A 91 -7.15 21.81 -12.37
N SER A 92 -7.47 23.08 -12.63
CA SER A 92 -8.58 23.45 -13.51
C SER A 92 -8.25 23.03 -14.95
N LYS A 93 -8.42 21.73 -15.27
CA LYS A 93 -8.80 21.13 -16.57
C LYS A 93 -8.46 19.62 -16.63
N PRO A 94 -9.33 18.79 -17.24
CA PRO A 94 -9.14 17.36 -17.34
C PRO A 94 -8.12 17.06 -18.44
N THR A 95 -6.87 16.79 -18.07
CA THR A 95 -5.97 16.09 -18.98
C THR A 95 -5.39 14.89 -18.27
N SER A 96 -5.65 13.73 -18.85
CA SER A 96 -5.37 12.36 -18.42
C SER A 96 -3.87 12.03 -18.38
N LYS A 97 -3.03 13.01 -18.01
CA LYS A 97 -1.58 12.86 -17.91
C LYS A 97 -1.18 13.02 -16.45
N LYS A 98 -0.65 11.93 -15.88
CA LYS A 98 0.01 11.86 -14.57
C LYS A 98 0.76 13.17 -14.33
N LEU A 99 0.32 13.92 -13.33
CA LEU A 99 0.90 15.21 -12.98
C LEU A 99 2.38 15.05 -12.61
N PRO A 100 3.28 15.93 -13.08
CA PRO A 100 4.68 15.85 -12.70
C PRO A 100 4.82 16.09 -11.20
N GLN A 101 5.70 15.30 -10.57
CA GLN A 101 6.04 15.28 -9.14
C GLN A 101 6.23 16.67 -8.48
N ARG A 102 6.57 17.70 -9.28
CA ARG A 102 6.70 19.10 -8.86
C ARG A 102 5.40 19.73 -8.36
N MET A 103 4.23 19.26 -8.80
CA MET A 103 2.95 19.78 -8.32
C MET A 103 2.55 19.19 -6.96
N LEU A 104 2.94 17.95 -6.66
CA LEU A 104 2.78 17.36 -5.33
C LEU A 104 3.62 18.08 -4.25
N GLN A 105 4.77 18.64 -4.63
CA GLN A 105 5.58 19.49 -3.74
C GLN A 105 4.86 20.78 -3.32
N ARG A 106 3.99 21.32 -4.19
CA ARG A 106 3.27 22.59 -3.96
C ARG A 106 1.92 22.38 -3.30
N LEU A 107 1.43 21.15 -3.32
CA LEU A 107 0.14 20.77 -2.79
C LEU A 107 0.26 20.61 -1.28
N LYS A 108 -0.48 21.44 -0.54
CA LYS A 108 -0.54 21.33 0.92
C LYS A 108 -1.40 20.12 1.26
N TRP A 109 -0.73 19.01 1.54
CA TRP A 109 -1.38 17.86 2.14
C TRP A 109 -1.79 18.18 3.58
N ASP A 110 -2.96 17.71 3.99
CA ASP A 110 -3.47 17.88 5.36
C ASP A 110 -2.77 16.93 6.35
N PRO A 111 -2.02 17.43 7.35
CA PRO A 111 -1.32 16.59 8.32
C PRO A 111 -2.25 15.65 9.10
N GLN A 112 -3.49 16.04 9.39
CA GLN A 112 -4.43 15.15 10.08
C GLN A 112 -4.84 13.97 9.22
N GLN A 113 -5.03 14.20 7.92
CA GLN A 113 -5.32 13.15 6.97
C GLN A 113 -4.12 12.21 6.79
N ALA A 114 -2.91 12.76 6.77
CA ALA A 114 -1.66 12.02 6.73
C ALA A 114 -1.56 11.03 7.90
N ASP A 115 -1.77 11.52 9.12
CA ASP A 115 -1.65 10.73 10.34
C ASP A 115 -2.70 9.62 10.40
N ARG A 116 -3.92 9.90 9.94
CA ARG A 116 -4.98 8.87 9.84
C ARG A 116 -4.63 7.78 8.85
N LEU A 117 -4.16 8.14 7.66
CA LEU A 117 -3.72 7.17 6.64
C LEU A 117 -2.52 6.36 7.14
N ARG A 118 -1.57 7.01 7.82
CA ARG A 118 -0.43 6.34 8.44
C ARG A 118 -0.87 5.33 9.49
N ALA A 119 -1.72 5.72 10.45
CA ALA A 119 -2.21 4.82 11.50
C ALA A 119 -2.90 3.58 10.92
N ARG A 120 -3.67 3.76 9.85
CA ARG A 120 -4.33 2.65 9.15
C ARG A 120 -3.32 1.76 8.42
N LEU A 121 -2.33 2.35 7.75
CA LEU A 121 -1.28 1.59 7.07
C LEU A 121 -0.47 0.77 8.07
N VAL A 122 -0.09 1.36 9.22
CA VAL A 122 0.59 0.65 10.32
C VAL A 122 -0.27 -0.52 10.83
N SER A 123 -1.57 -0.30 11.05
CA SER A 123 -2.46 -1.39 11.50
C SER A 123 -2.57 -2.53 10.47
N ALA A 124 -2.61 -2.20 9.18
CA ALA A 124 -2.65 -3.20 8.10
C ALA A 124 -1.32 -3.97 8.01
N ILE A 125 -0.19 -3.27 8.16
CA ILE A 125 1.15 -3.88 8.25
C ILE A 125 1.23 -4.85 9.43
N GLN A 126 0.77 -4.43 10.62
CA GLN A 126 0.77 -5.27 11.82
C GLN A 126 -0.09 -6.53 11.65
N LEU A 127 -1.24 -6.42 11.00
CA LEU A 127 -2.08 -7.58 10.68
C LEU A 127 -1.36 -8.54 9.72
N LEU A 128 -0.73 -8.01 8.66
CA LEU A 128 0.01 -8.84 7.71
C LEU A 128 1.23 -9.52 8.37
N ASP A 129 1.98 -8.80 9.20
CA ASP A 129 3.13 -9.35 9.92
C ASP A 129 2.70 -10.41 10.95
N ALA A 130 1.56 -10.21 11.62
CA ALA A 130 1.01 -11.22 12.53
C ALA A 130 0.61 -12.52 11.81
N VAL A 131 0.12 -12.43 10.55
CA VAL A 131 -0.12 -13.63 9.73
C VAL A 131 1.22 -14.25 9.33
N ARG A 132 2.18 -13.46 8.85
CA ARG A 132 3.54 -13.93 8.49
C ARG A 132 4.21 -14.72 9.62
N GLN A 133 4.21 -14.17 10.84
CA GLN A 133 4.80 -14.84 12.01
C GLN A 133 4.16 -16.19 12.37
N ARG A 134 2.93 -16.45 11.93
CA ARG A 134 2.28 -17.76 12.10
C ARG A 134 2.71 -18.77 11.05
N LEU A 135 3.10 -18.30 9.87
CA LEU A 135 3.64 -19.12 8.79
C LEU A 135 5.08 -19.57 9.11
N ASP A 136 5.84 -18.75 9.84
CA ASP A 136 7.20 -19.08 10.29
C ASP A 136 7.26 -20.18 11.38
N ARG A 137 6.12 -20.67 11.89
CA ARG A 137 6.06 -21.64 13.01
C ARG A 137 5.73 -23.05 12.55
#